data_AF-A0A345UW83-F1
#
_entry.id   AF-A0A345UW83-F1
#
_cell.length_a   1.000
_cell.length_b   1.000
_cell.length_c   1.000
_cell.angle_alpha   90.00
_cell.angle_beta   90.00
_cell.angle_gamma   90.00
#
_symmetry.space_group_name_H-M   'P 1'
#
loop_
_entity.id
_entity.type
_entity.pdbx_description
1 polymer ?
#
loop_
_entity_poly.entity_id
_entity_poly.type
_entity_poly.pdbx_seq_one_letter_code
_entity_poly.pdbx_strand_id
1 'polypeptide(L)' 'MQLETTWIVLAVVLLLIELWAINRVRKSEGKSSNKGVWIVLIVFVPLFGLIAWALAGPKHVTQA' A
#
# COMPACT_ATOMS: atom_id res chain seq x y z
N MET A 1 -14.76 14.44 12.93
CA MET A 1 -13.58 15.07 13.55
C MET A 1 -12.44 14.07 13.81
N GLN A 2 -12.47 13.22 14.86
CA GLN A 2 -11.29 12.42 15.23
C GLN A 2 -11.00 11.24 14.26
N LEU A 3 -12.05 10.54 13.80
CA LEU A 3 -11.91 9.45 12.83
C LEU A 3 -11.37 9.91 11.47
N GLU A 4 -11.79 11.09 11.00
CA GLU A 4 -11.33 11.66 9.72
C GLU A 4 -9.82 11.94 9.77
N THR A 5 -9.34 12.51 10.87
CA THR A 5 -7.91 12.72 11.09
C THR A 5 -7.14 11.39 11.15
N THR A 6 -7.71 10.35 11.78
CA THR A 6 -7.09 9.01 11.79
C THR A 6 -6.90 8.45 10.39
N TRP A 7 -7.91 8.57 9.52
CA TRP A 7 -7.82 8.11 8.12
C TRP A 7 -6.78 8.89 7.32
N ILE A 8 -6.71 10.21 7.51
CA ILE A 8 -5.70 11.07 6.86
C ILE A 8 -4.30 10.66 7.30
N VAL A 9 -4.08 10.47 8.61
CA VAL A 9 -2.78 10.05 9.14
C VAL A 9 -2.38 8.68 8.59
N LEU A 10 -3.31 7.72 8.53
CA LEU A 10 -3.05 6.40 7.96
C LEU A 10 -2.66 6.47 6.48
N ALA A 11 -3.36 7.28 5.68
CA ALA A 11 -3.04 7.48 4.27
C ALA A 11 -1.64 8.08 4.08
N VAL A 12 -1.27 9.08 4.88
CA VAL A 12 0.06 9.70 4.86
C VAL A 12 1.15 8.69 5.25
N VAL A 13 0.92 7.89 6.30
CA VAL A 13 1.87 6.86 6.75
C VAL A 13 2.07 5.80 5.66
N LEU A 14 0.99 5.33 5.02
CA LEU A 14 1.09 4.38 3.91
C LEU A 14 1.93 4.93 2.76
N LEU A 15 1.68 6.18 2.33
CA LEU A 15 2.47 6.83 1.27
C LEU A 15 3.96 6.94 1.64
N LEU A 16 4.28 7.31 2.88
CA LEU A 16 5.66 7.38 3.35
C LEU A 16 6.34 6.00 3.33
N ILE A 17 5.62 4.95 3.73
CA ILE A 17 6.13 3.57 3.70
C ILE A 17 6.41 3.11 2.27
N GLU A 18 5.50 3.38 1.32
CA GLU A 18 5.72 3.03 -0.09
C GLU A 18 6.95 3.72 -0.68
N LEU A 19 7.08 5.03 -0.48
CA LEU A 19 8.23 5.81 -0.94
C LEU A 19 9.54 5.35 -0.29
N TRP A 20 9.51 5.03 1.00
CA TRP A 20 10.66 4.49 1.72
C TRP A 20 11.08 3.12 1.20
N ALA A 21 10.12 2.22 0.98
CA ALA A 21 10.37 0.88 0.47
C ALA A 21 11.00 0.93 -0.93
N ILE A 22 10.47 1.78 -1.83
CA ILE A 22 11.05 2.02 -3.17
C ILE A 22 12.49 2.52 -3.04
N ASN A 23 12.73 3.54 -2.21
CA ASN A 23 14.08 4.08 -2.02
C ASN A 23 15.06 3.05 -1.44
N ARG A 24 14.60 2.19 -0.54
CA ARG A 24 15.43 1.13 0.06
C ARG A 24 15.79 0.05 -0.95
N VAL A 25 14.85 -0.34 -1.81
CA VAL A 25 15.10 -1.30 -2.91
C VAL A 25 16.07 -0.70 -3.93
N ARG A 26 15.94 0.59 -4.26
CA ARG A 26 16.89 1.29 -5.14
C ARG A 26 18.31 1.28 -4.58
N LYS A 27 18.47 1.59 -3.28
CA LYS A 27 19.76 1.65 -2.57
C LYS A 27 20.38 0.29 -2.22
N SER A 28 19.64 -0.82 -2.31
CA SER A 28 20.16 -2.16 -2.03
C SER A 28 21.39 -2.49 -2.91
N GLU A 29 22.46 -3.09 -2.38
CA GLU A 29 23.62 -3.51 -3.19
C GLU A 29 23.47 -4.92 -3.80
N GLY A 30 22.23 -5.40 -3.98
CA GLY A 30 21.94 -6.69 -4.60
C GLY A 30 21.97 -6.66 -6.14
N LYS A 31 22.21 -7.83 -6.76
CA LYS A 31 22.11 -8.05 -8.22
C LYS A 31 20.85 -7.38 -8.78
N SER A 32 21.01 -6.60 -9.86
CA SER A 32 19.96 -5.78 -10.50
C SER A 32 18.65 -6.55 -10.76
N SER A 33 18.74 -7.84 -11.12
CA SER A 33 17.58 -8.71 -11.35
C SER A 33 16.65 -8.86 -10.14
N ASN A 34 17.17 -8.81 -8.90
CA ASN A 34 16.34 -9.00 -7.70
C ASN A 34 15.63 -7.70 -7.30
N LYS A 35 16.17 -6.53 -7.69
CA LYS A 35 15.56 -5.23 -7.40
C LYS A 35 14.26 -5.02 -8.16
N GLY A 36 14.22 -5.42 -9.44
CA GLY A 36 13.03 -5.30 -10.27
C GLY A 36 11.83 -6.06 -9.68
N VAL A 37 12.06 -7.29 -9.21
CA VAL A 37 11.02 -8.12 -8.57
C VAL A 37 10.46 -7.43 -7.32
N TRP A 38 11.32 -6.87 -6.49
CA TRP A 38 10.88 -6.15 -5.28
C TRP A 38 10.10 -4.87 -5.60
N ILE A 39 10.49 -4.11 -6.62
CA ILE A 39 9.72 -2.93 -7.05
C ILE A 39 8.34 -3.34 -7.56
N VAL A 40 8.26 -4.37 -8.40
CA VAL A 40 6.99 -4.90 -8.90
C VAL A 40 6.12 -5.37 -7.74
N LEU A 41 6.65 -6.12 -6.78
CA LEU A 41 5.89 -6.54 -5.60
C LEU A 41 5.34 -5.34 -4.82
N ILE A 42 6.17 -4.33 -4.51
CA ILE A 42 5.72 -3.16 -3.74
C ILE A 42 4.60 -2.41 -4.46
N VAL A 43 4.68 -2.26 -5.80
CA VAL A 43 3.65 -1.57 -6.60
C VAL A 43 2.38 -2.39 -6.75
N PHE A 44 2.48 -3.72 -6.84
CA PHE A 44 1.32 -4.59 -7.06
C PHE A 44 0.60 -5.04 -5.77
N VAL A 45 1.28 -5.03 -4.62
CA VAL A 45 0.66 -5.30 -3.31
C VAL A 45 -0.58 -4.41 -3.02
N PRO A 46 -0.54 -3.08 -3.20
CA PRO A 46 -1.74 -2.25 -3.00
C PRO A 46 -2.86 -2.57 -4.00
N LEU A 47 -2.53 -2.95 -5.23
CA LEU A 47 -3.52 -3.42 -6.22
C LEU A 47 -4.20 -4.72 -5.76
N PHE A 48 -3.43 -5.69 -5.27
CA PHE A 48 -4.01 -6.91 -4.70
C PHE A 48 -4.81 -6.64 -3.43
N GLY A 49 -4.37 -5.70 -2.59
CA GLY A 49 -5.12 -5.23 -1.43
C GLY A 49 -6.46 -4.61 -1.80
N LEU A 50 -6.49 -3.78 -2.86
CA LEU A 50 -7.72 -3.21 -3.41
C LEU A 50 -8.65 -4.29 -3.98
N ILE A 51 -8.11 -5.27 -4.71
CA ILE A 51 -8.93 -6.38 -5.25
C ILE A 51 -9.51 -7.21 -4.09
N ALA A 52 -8.69 -7.56 -3.10
CA ALA A 52 -9.15 -8.30 -1.93
C ALA A 52 -10.22 -7.52 -1.15
N TRP A 53 -10.05 -6.21 -0.97
CA TRP A 53 -11.06 -5.34 -0.36
C TRP A 53 -12.31 -5.20 -1.23
N ALA A 54 -12.21 -5.14 -2.56
CA ALA A 54 -13.39 -5.10 -3.41
C ALA A 54 -14.23 -6.38 -3.31
N LEU A 55 -13.58 -7.53 -3.10
CA LEU A 55 -14.24 -8.83 -2.98
C LEU A 55 -14.78 -9.11 -1.56
N ALA A 56 -14.00 -8.78 -0.53
CA ALA A 56 -14.28 -9.13 0.87
C ALA A 56 -14.55 -7.92 1.77
N GLY A 57 -14.50 -6.71 1.22
CA GLY A 57 -14.66 -5.47 1.96
C GLY A 57 -16.09 -5.29 2.47
N PRO A 58 -16.24 -4.50 3.55
CA PRO A 58 -17.53 -4.24 4.16
C PRO A 58 -18.46 -3.60 3.12
N LYS A 59 -19.53 -4.32 2.77
CA LYS A 59 -20.61 -3.79 1.95
C LYS A 59 -21.39 -2.82 2.83
N HIS A 60 -21.67 -1.61 2.35
CA HIS A 60 -22.51 -0.67 3.08
C HIS A 60 -23.82 -1.38 3.46
N VAL A 61 -24.06 -1.54 4.76
CA VAL A 61 -25.39 -1.87 5.28
C VAL A 61 -26.20 -0.59 5.12
N THR A 62 -26.96 -0.49 4.03
CA THR A 62 -28.04 0.48 3.92
C THR A 62 -28.99 0.20 5.08
N GLN A 63 -28.88 0.98 6.16
CA GLN A 63 -29.90 0.98 7.20
C GLN A 63 -31.14 1.63 6.59
N ALA A 64 -32.06 0.79 6.13
CA ALA A 64 -33.44 1.17 5.82
C ALA A 64 -34.21 1.46 7.11
#